data_AF-A0ABD0YSU6-F1
#
_entry.id   AF-A0ABD0YSU6-F1
#
_cell.length_a   1.000
_cell.length_b   1.000
_cell.length_c   1.000
_cell.angle_alpha   90.00
_cell.angle_beta   90.00
_cell.angle_gamma   90.00
#
_symmetry.space_group_name_H-M   'P 1'
#
loop_
_entity.id
_entity.type
_entity.pdbx_description
1 polymer ?
#
loop_
_entity_poly.entity_id
_entity_poly.type
_entity_poly.pdbx_seq_one_letter_code
_entity_poly.pdbx_strand_id
1 'polypeptide(L)'
;MASKRRNKNKTQETTENARDRSQYPAINMGGDDGRKSREKDDLEDERRTALLKERDREMERLVDQKKTKKRSKSLLEMHQKVLKKKKEKKLKEEGGKEERRPFDRNVDLQANRLDEAQRKAVFKKARLLDTRFATGESKYL
;
A
#
# COMPACT_ATOMS: atom_id res chain seq x y z
N MET A 1 20.91 -10.31 9.30
CA MET A 1 19.93 -9.32 9.83
C MET A 1 20.51 -7.93 9.63
N ALA A 2 20.00 -7.17 8.67
CA ALA A 2 20.47 -5.81 8.39
C ALA A 2 19.31 -4.82 8.53
N SER A 3 19.58 -3.77 9.30
CA SER A 3 18.66 -2.77 9.80
C SER A 3 17.83 -2.06 8.74
N LYS A 4 16.53 -1.92 9.06
CA LYS A 4 15.60 -1.02 8.36
C LYS A 4 16.09 0.42 8.45
N ARG A 5 16.38 1.02 7.30
CA ARG A 5 16.60 2.47 7.14
C ARG A 5 15.26 3.17 7.36
N ARG A 6 15.13 3.89 8.48
CA ARG A 6 13.98 4.76 8.79
C ARG A 6 14.09 6.03 7.95
N ASN A 7 13.10 6.28 7.10
CA ASN A 7 12.99 7.51 6.32
C ASN A 7 12.43 8.62 7.23
N LYS A 8 13.19 9.69 7.45
CA LYS A 8 12.79 10.88 8.23
C LYS A 8 12.30 11.94 7.25
N ASN A 9 10.99 12.01 7.05
CA ASN A 9 10.38 13.18 6.41
C ASN A 9 10.25 14.28 7.47
N LYS A 10 10.99 15.36 7.29
CA LYS A 10 10.98 16.55 8.12
C LYS A 10 9.87 17.47 7.60
N THR A 11 8.70 17.44 8.22
CA THR A 11 7.65 18.45 8.03
C THR A 11 8.13 19.75 8.66
N GLN A 12 8.20 20.82 7.87
CA GLN A 12 8.37 22.17 8.40
C GLN A 12 6.99 22.67 8.82
N GLU A 13 6.79 22.87 10.12
CA GLU A 13 5.60 23.53 10.67
C GLU A 13 5.75 25.04 10.48
N THR A 14 4.84 25.64 9.71
CA THR A 14 4.69 27.10 9.63
C THR A 14 3.88 27.56 10.84
N THR A 15 4.54 28.19 11.82
CA THR A 15 3.87 28.91 12.90
C THR A 15 3.62 30.35 12.47
N GLU A 16 2.45 30.64 11.91
CA GLU A 16 2.01 32.02 11.71
C GLU A 16 0.60 32.20 12.29
N ASN A 17 0.46 33.29 13.06
CA ASN A 17 -0.77 33.88 13.61
C ASN A 17 -1.37 33.30 14.91
N ALA A 18 -0.65 33.51 16.01
CA ALA A 18 -1.17 33.45 17.38
C ALA A 18 -1.63 34.83 17.91
N ARG A 19 -2.39 35.63 17.14
CA ARG A 19 -2.80 36.99 17.57
C ARG A 19 -4.26 37.40 17.37
N ASP A 20 -5.16 36.50 17.03
CA ASP A 20 -6.57 36.87 16.77
C ASP A 20 -7.61 36.09 17.58
N ARG A 21 -7.27 35.71 18.82
CA ARG A 21 -8.18 34.97 19.72
C ARG A 21 -8.52 35.71 21.00
N SER A 22 -8.74 37.03 20.91
CA SER A 22 -9.18 37.85 22.06
C SER A 22 -10.45 38.67 21.82
N GLN A 23 -11.28 38.33 20.83
CA GLN A 23 -12.47 39.14 20.48
C GLN A 23 -13.82 38.55 20.88
N TYR A 24 -13.90 37.44 21.62
CA TYR A 24 -15.20 36.91 22.06
C TYR A 24 -15.34 36.91 23.58
N PRO A 25 -16.43 37.48 24.14
CA PRO A 25 -16.70 37.43 25.57
C PRO A 25 -16.99 35.98 25.97
N ALA A 26 -16.37 35.52 27.05
CA ALA A 26 -16.65 34.21 27.64
C ALA A 26 -18.11 34.19 28.11
N ILE A 27 -18.95 33.47 27.37
CA ILE A 27 -20.36 33.27 27.69
C ILE A 27 -20.42 32.28 28.86
N ASN A 28 -20.94 32.76 29.98
CA ASN A 28 -21.15 31.97 31.19
C ASN A 28 -22.28 30.95 30.91
N MET A 29 -21.94 29.69 30.62
CA MET A 29 -22.92 28.65 30.30
C MET A 29 -23.54 28.07 31.58
N GLY A 30 -24.68 28.62 31.97
CA GLY A 30 -25.62 27.96 32.90
C GLY A 30 -26.14 26.65 32.28
N GLY A 31 -26.10 25.57 33.04
CA GLY A 31 -26.19 24.19 32.55
C GLY A 31 -27.58 23.59 32.32
N ASP A 32 -28.52 24.25 31.65
CA ASP A 32 -29.85 23.67 31.34
C ASP A 32 -30.22 23.64 29.83
N ASP A 33 -29.71 24.58 29.01
CA ASP A 33 -30.06 24.67 27.56
C ASP A 33 -29.38 23.62 26.66
N GLY A 34 -28.36 22.93 27.17
CA GLY A 34 -27.61 21.90 26.44
C GLY A 34 -28.33 20.57 26.29
N ARG A 35 -29.40 20.29 27.07
CA ARG A 35 -30.15 19.03 26.99
C ARG A 35 -31.25 19.07 25.92
N LYS A 36 -31.98 20.18 25.84
CA LYS A 36 -33.05 20.39 24.84
C LYS A 36 -32.53 20.54 23.40
N SER A 37 -31.30 21.01 23.23
CA SER A 37 -30.62 21.08 21.92
C SER A 37 -30.22 19.68 21.44
N ARG A 38 -29.60 18.88 22.32
CA ARG A 38 -29.23 17.48 22.01
C ARG A 38 -30.45 16.60 21.68
N GLU A 39 -31.54 16.73 22.43
CA GLU A 39 -32.77 15.96 22.16
C GLU A 39 -33.41 16.30 20.81
N LYS A 40 -33.30 17.57 20.36
CA LYS A 40 -33.74 17.97 19.02
C LYS A 40 -32.83 17.41 17.92
N ASP A 41 -31.52 17.42 18.15
CA ASP A 41 -30.55 16.83 17.23
C ASP A 41 -30.75 15.31 17.10
N ASP A 42 -31.00 14.62 18.22
CA ASP A 42 -31.30 13.18 18.26
C ASP A 42 -32.59 12.85 17.48
N LEU A 43 -33.66 13.64 17.63
CA LEU A 43 -34.91 13.48 16.88
C LEU A 43 -34.75 13.74 15.37
N GLU A 44 -33.91 14.70 14.98
CA GLU A 44 -33.60 14.95 13.58
C GLU A 44 -32.81 13.80 12.95
N ASP A 45 -31.86 13.22 13.68
CA ASP A 45 -31.09 12.08 13.23
C ASP A 45 -31.94 10.81 13.11
N GLU A 46 -32.84 10.55 14.07
CA GLU A 46 -33.83 9.48 13.96
C GLU A 46 -34.72 9.64 12.72
N ARG A 47 -35.22 10.85 12.45
CA ARG A 47 -36.00 11.13 11.24
C ARG A 47 -35.20 10.90 9.96
N ARG A 48 -33.92 11.30 9.93
CA ARG A 48 -33.02 11.07 8.77
C ARG A 48 -32.80 9.59 8.53
N THR A 49 -32.55 8.80 9.59
CA THR A 49 -32.35 7.36 9.47
C THR A 49 -33.62 6.64 8.98
N ALA A 50 -34.81 7.07 9.43
CA ALA A 50 -36.08 6.54 8.96
C ALA A 50 -36.29 6.78 7.45
N LEU A 51 -35.98 7.99 6.95
CA LEU A 51 -36.07 8.32 5.53
C LEU A 51 -35.08 7.52 4.68
N LEU A 52 -33.85 7.34 5.16
CA LEU A 52 -32.85 6.50 4.48
C LEU A 52 -33.32 5.05 4.39
N LYS A 53 -33.90 4.51 5.47
CA LYS A 53 -34.44 3.15 5.50
C LYS A 53 -35.61 2.95 4.53
N GLU A 54 -36.47 3.94 4.39
CA GLU A 54 -37.56 3.90 3.40
C GLU A 54 -37.01 3.91 1.97
N ARG A 55 -36.09 4.83 1.67
CA ARG A 55 -35.41 4.90 0.36
C ARG A 55 -34.73 3.59 0.02
N ASP A 56 -34.03 2.98 0.98
CA ASP A 56 -33.30 1.73 0.75
C ASP A 56 -34.26 0.56 0.44
N ARG A 57 -35.43 0.50 1.10
CA ARG A 57 -36.48 -0.48 0.78
C ARG A 57 -37.03 -0.30 -0.64
N GLU A 58 -37.22 0.93 -1.09
CA GLU A 58 -37.67 1.20 -2.47
C GLU A 58 -36.62 0.78 -3.50
N MET A 59 -35.34 1.09 -3.24
CA MET A 59 -34.25 0.67 -4.12
C MET A 59 -34.14 -0.86 -4.20
N GLU A 60 -34.32 -1.57 -3.09
CA GLU A 60 -34.31 -3.03 -3.06
C GLU A 60 -35.42 -3.63 -3.93
N ARG A 61 -36.65 -3.11 -3.83
CA ARG A 61 -37.77 -3.52 -4.70
C ARG A 61 -37.46 -3.29 -6.18
N LEU A 62 -36.86 -2.15 -6.53
CA LEU A 62 -36.47 -1.85 -7.92
C LEU A 62 -35.36 -2.78 -8.42
N VAL A 63 -34.43 -3.17 -7.55
CA VAL A 63 -33.38 -4.14 -7.87
C VAL A 63 -33.99 -5.51 -8.15
N ASP A 64 -34.92 -5.97 -7.32
CA ASP A 64 -35.56 -7.28 -7.49
C ASP A 64 -36.44 -7.35 -8.74
N GLN A 65 -37.18 -6.29 -9.05
CA GLN A 65 -37.90 -6.17 -10.32
C GLN A 65 -36.97 -6.21 -11.55
N LYS A 66 -35.74 -5.71 -11.41
CA LYS A 66 -34.73 -5.72 -12.49
C LYS A 66 -34.01 -7.07 -12.60
N LYS A 67 -33.90 -7.86 -11.53
CA LYS A 67 -33.26 -9.19 -11.53
C LYS A 67 -34.07 -10.26 -12.26
N THR A 68 -35.41 -10.21 -12.19
CA THR A 68 -36.30 -11.27 -12.70
C THR A 68 -36.49 -11.27 -14.22
N LYS A 69 -36.18 -10.16 -14.90
CA LYS A 69 -36.30 -10.06 -16.36
C LYS A 69 -35.02 -10.58 -17.02
N LYS A 70 -35.15 -11.43 -18.05
CA LYS A 70 -34.06 -11.87 -18.94
C LYS A 70 -33.49 -10.67 -19.73
N ARG A 71 -32.72 -9.81 -19.06
CA ARG A 71 -32.14 -8.61 -19.67
C ARG A 71 -30.95 -9.00 -20.54
N SER A 72 -30.81 -8.32 -21.67
CA SER A 72 -29.54 -8.30 -22.39
C SER A 72 -28.43 -7.77 -21.47
N LYS A 73 -27.19 -8.23 -21.70
CA LYS A 73 -26.04 -7.84 -20.87
C LYS A 73 -25.87 -6.32 -20.87
N SER A 74 -25.50 -5.76 -19.72
CA SER A 74 -25.18 -4.32 -19.64
C SER A 74 -24.00 -3.99 -20.56
N LEU A 75 -23.94 -2.77 -21.12
CA LEU A 75 -22.79 -2.31 -21.92
C LEU A 75 -21.47 -2.47 -21.16
N LEU A 76 -21.48 -2.18 -19.87
CA LEU A 76 -20.33 -2.37 -18.98
C LEU A 76 -19.93 -3.85 -18.88
N GLU A 77 -20.90 -4.75 -18.68
CA GLU A 77 -20.66 -6.19 -18.64
C GLU A 77 -20.14 -6.72 -19.98
N MET A 78 -20.66 -6.20 -21.10
CA MET A 78 -20.17 -6.53 -22.44
C MET A 78 -18.70 -6.12 -22.59
N HIS A 79 -18.35 -4.90 -22.18
CA HIS A 79 -16.97 -4.43 -22.23
C HIS A 79 -16.04 -5.24 -21.30
N GLN A 80 -16.45 -5.49 -20.06
CA GLN A 80 -15.71 -6.33 -19.12
C GLN A 80 -15.50 -7.75 -19.67
N LYS A 81 -16.52 -8.33 -20.32
CA LYS A 81 -16.40 -9.64 -20.98
C LYS A 81 -15.41 -9.62 -22.13
N VAL A 82 -15.38 -8.55 -22.93
CA VAL A 82 -14.39 -8.37 -24.00
C VAL A 82 -12.98 -8.25 -23.43
N LEU A 83 -12.77 -7.48 -22.36
CA LEU A 83 -11.47 -7.34 -21.70
C LEU A 83 -10.97 -8.66 -21.13
N LYS A 84 -11.84 -9.42 -20.43
CA LYS A 84 -11.51 -10.75 -19.90
C LYS A 84 -11.10 -11.70 -21.02
N LYS A 85 -11.88 -11.77 -22.10
CA LYS A 85 -11.54 -12.59 -23.28
C LYS A 85 -10.21 -12.17 -23.91
N LYS A 86 -9.91 -10.88 -24.02
CA LYS A 86 -8.63 -10.39 -24.54
C LYS A 86 -7.46 -10.83 -23.65
N LYS A 87 -7.60 -10.74 -22.32
CA LYS A 87 -6.59 -11.24 -21.37
C LYS A 87 -6.37 -12.74 -21.49
N GLU A 88 -7.45 -13.53 -21.50
CA GLU A 88 -7.37 -14.98 -21.68
C GLU A 88 -6.75 -15.38 -23.01
N LYS A 89 -7.06 -14.66 -24.10
CA LYS A 89 -6.42 -14.87 -25.40
C LYS A 89 -4.94 -14.56 -25.37
N LYS A 90 -4.52 -13.42 -24.79
CA LYS A 90 -3.09 -13.11 -24.61
C LYS A 90 -2.38 -14.21 -23.82
N LEU A 91 -2.94 -14.65 -22.70
CA LEU A 91 -2.38 -15.74 -21.88
C LEU A 91 -2.30 -17.09 -22.63
N LYS A 92 -3.23 -17.35 -23.57
CA LYS A 92 -3.26 -18.58 -24.39
C LYS A 92 -2.34 -18.50 -25.62
N GLU A 93 -2.28 -17.36 -26.30
CA GLU A 93 -1.38 -17.08 -27.42
C GLU A 93 0.08 -17.00 -26.95
N GLU A 94 0.32 -16.47 -25.76
CA GLU A 94 1.61 -16.52 -25.08
C GLU A 94 1.96 -17.94 -24.61
N GLY A 95 1.01 -18.89 -24.58
CA GLY A 95 1.31 -20.33 -24.45
C GLY A 95 2.33 -20.68 -23.35
N GLY A 96 2.24 -20.05 -22.18
CA GLY A 96 3.18 -20.28 -21.08
C GLY A 96 4.59 -19.68 -21.27
N LYS A 97 4.81 -18.86 -22.29
CA LYS A 97 6.03 -18.08 -22.48
C LYS A 97 5.81 -16.70 -21.89
N GLU A 98 6.17 -16.58 -20.60
CA GLU A 98 6.35 -15.27 -19.98
C GLU A 98 7.17 -14.38 -20.92
N GLU A 99 6.71 -13.14 -21.13
CA GLU A 99 7.52 -12.13 -21.81
C GLU A 99 8.94 -12.16 -21.22
N ARG A 100 9.96 -12.09 -22.08
CA ARG A 100 11.36 -12.18 -21.64
C ARG A 100 11.60 -11.13 -20.56
N ARG A 101 11.77 -11.59 -19.31
CA ARG A 101 12.10 -10.73 -18.18
C ARG A 101 13.42 -10.00 -18.48
N PRO A 102 13.56 -8.71 -18.10
CA PRO A 102 14.84 -8.05 -18.18
C PRO A 102 15.91 -8.82 -17.39
N PHE A 103 17.16 -8.73 -17.87
CA PHE A 103 18.29 -9.41 -17.26
C PHE A 103 18.53 -8.91 -15.83
N ASP A 104 18.49 -9.81 -14.87
CA ASP A 104 18.85 -9.58 -13.48
C ASP A 104 20.18 -10.28 -13.20
N ARG A 105 21.24 -9.50 -13.00
CA ARG A 105 22.57 -10.02 -12.65
C ARG A 105 22.52 -11.01 -11.49
N ASN A 106 21.63 -10.83 -10.51
CA ASN A 106 21.59 -11.70 -9.34
C ASN A 106 20.96 -13.07 -9.61
N VAL A 107 20.13 -13.17 -10.64
CA VAL A 107 19.39 -14.39 -10.97
C VAL A 107 19.98 -15.05 -12.21
N ASP A 108 20.32 -14.25 -13.21
CA ASP A 108 20.72 -14.70 -14.53
C ASP A 108 22.24 -14.86 -14.65
N LEU A 109 23.02 -14.12 -13.85
CA LEU A 109 24.46 -14.30 -13.74
C LEU A 109 24.80 -15.12 -12.49
N GLN A 110 24.59 -16.43 -12.57
CA GLN A 110 24.92 -17.39 -11.51
C GLN A 110 26.41 -17.80 -11.50
N ALA A 111 27.25 -17.18 -12.34
CA ALA A 111 28.67 -17.53 -12.43
C ALA A 111 29.41 -17.15 -11.14
N ASN A 112 29.84 -18.19 -10.40
CA ASN A 112 30.88 -18.14 -9.36
C ASN A 112 30.61 -17.22 -8.16
N ARG A 113 29.41 -17.32 -7.58
CA ARG A 113 29.20 -16.86 -6.21
C ARG A 113 29.95 -17.80 -5.25
N LEU A 114 31.21 -17.49 -4.98
CA LEU A 114 31.95 -18.13 -3.88
C LEU A 114 31.12 -17.96 -2.61
N ASP A 115 30.79 -19.08 -1.96
CA ASP A 115 30.12 -19.09 -0.67
C ASP A 115 30.90 -18.24 0.33
N GLU A 116 30.24 -17.68 1.34
CA GLU A 116 30.89 -16.81 2.33
C GLU A 116 32.08 -17.52 3.01
N ALA A 117 31.98 -18.83 3.23
CA ALA A 117 33.06 -19.64 3.76
C ALA A 117 34.25 -19.70 2.80
N GLN A 118 34.00 -19.95 1.51
CA GLN A 118 35.04 -19.99 0.47
C GLN A 118 35.71 -18.63 0.31
N ARG A 119 34.94 -17.54 0.33
CA ARG A 119 35.46 -16.17 0.29
C ARG A 119 36.39 -15.88 1.47
N LYS A 120 35.98 -16.25 2.69
CA LYS A 120 36.81 -16.11 3.90
C LYS A 120 38.08 -16.96 3.81
N ALA A 121 38.00 -18.17 3.26
CA ALA A 121 39.15 -19.04 3.07
C ALA A 121 40.17 -18.42 2.09
N VAL A 122 39.71 -17.84 0.97
CA VAL A 122 40.58 -17.12 0.03
C VAL A 122 41.27 -15.93 0.72
N PHE A 123 40.53 -15.11 1.47
CA PHE A 123 41.13 -13.99 2.20
C PHE A 123 42.16 -14.42 3.25
N LYS A 124 41.91 -15.52 3.97
CA LYS A 124 42.88 -16.07 4.92
C LYS A 124 44.15 -16.56 4.22
N LYS A 125 44.02 -17.25 3.08
CA LYS A 125 45.16 -17.68 2.26
C LYS A 125 45.98 -16.47 1.79
N ALA A 126 45.32 -15.41 1.31
CA ALA A 126 46.02 -14.19 0.88
C ALA A 126 46.83 -13.54 2.02
N ARG A 127 46.21 -13.35 3.18
CA ARG A 127 46.91 -12.80 4.37
C ARG A 127 48.11 -13.64 4.81
N LEU A 128 48.03 -14.96 4.65
CA LEU A 128 49.15 -15.85 4.93
C LEU A 128 50.31 -15.60 3.96
N LEU A 129 50.04 -15.35 2.67
CA LEU A 129 51.09 -15.05 1.70
C LEU A 129 51.79 -13.72 2.01
N ASP A 130 51.06 -12.70 2.46
CA ASP A 130 51.64 -11.39 2.81
C ASP A 130 52.71 -11.48 3.90
N THR A 131 52.51 -12.37 4.88
CA THR A 131 53.49 -12.61 5.96
C THR A 131 54.57 -13.60 5.53
N ARG A 132 54.19 -14.67 4.84
CA ARG A 132 55.13 -15.73 4.43
C ARG A 132 56.24 -15.24 3.49
N PHE A 133 55.95 -14.23 2.66
CA PHE A 133 56.93 -13.59 1.77
C PHE A 133 57.42 -12.22 2.30
N ALA A 134 57.14 -11.88 3.56
CA ALA A 134 57.68 -10.68 4.16
C ALA A 134 59.21 -10.77 4.24
N THR A 135 59.88 -9.68 3.89
CA THR A 135 61.34 -9.62 3.83
C THR A 135 61.93 -9.81 5.22
N GLY A 136 62.66 -10.92 5.41
CA GLY A 136 63.37 -11.22 6.66
C GLY A 136 62.94 -12.51 7.39
N GLU A 137 61.80 -13.11 7.06
CA GLU A 137 61.33 -14.32 7.77
C GLU A 137 61.82 -15.65 7.12
N SER A 138 61.94 -15.72 5.78
CA SER A 138 62.51 -16.89 5.12
C SER A 138 63.26 -16.53 3.83
N LYS A 139 64.45 -17.10 3.61
CA LYS A 139 65.33 -16.80 2.46
C LYS A 139 65.15 -17.73 1.26
N TYR A 140 64.54 -18.90 1.45
CA TYR A 140 64.50 -19.98 0.46
C TYR A 140 63.11 -20.64 0.33
N LEU A 141 62.06 -19.89 0.66
CA LEU A 141 60.66 -20.29 0.46
C LEU A 141 59.92 -19.22 -0.34
#